data_AF-A0A4R4G623-F1
#
_entry.id   AF-A0A4R4G623-F1
#
_cell.length_a   1.000
_cell.length_b   1.000
_cell.length_c   1.000
_cell.angle_alpha   90.00
_cell.angle_beta   90.00
_cell.angle_gamma   90.00
#
_symmetry.space_group_name_H-M   'P 1'
#
loop_
_entity.id
_entity.type
_entity.pdbx_description
1 polymer ?
#
loop_
_entity_poly.entity_id
_entity_poly.type
_entity_poly.pdbx_seq_one_letter_code
_entity_poly.pdbx_strand_id
1 'polypeptide(L)'
;MKRIFTLTLFMLILSSSAFSIALDDLQIKPVTADRVKYFPVPDDNKNYMFLQAIDNDSYIVIGDFSGVEKVIVLITDKGNDNTVDSVTEYFPQSRNYRIKKSSDSRFFTTDLAKLKKQIITGSIYKNNYTDEMKSSDALEAMLKKDDKIAVFEDVYGFNIKLFEIDETNKYSARFTYGKNAGGYYLQFRTEYYRKNYGTEIKPVLKYSVYCRDTNDPVVKEYVEGLFKIRAPKVLSAK
;
A
#
# COMPACT_ATOMS: atom_id res chain seq x y z
N MET A 1 -7.46 -32.34 -36.64
CA MET A 1 -7.10 -32.08 -35.22
C MET A 1 -6.30 -30.77 -35.06
N LYS A 2 -6.84 -29.60 -35.45
CA LYS A 2 -6.16 -28.29 -35.31
C LYS A 2 -7.03 -27.19 -34.68
N ARG A 3 -8.30 -27.47 -34.37
CA ARG A 3 -9.29 -26.48 -33.88
C ARG A 3 -9.58 -26.56 -32.38
N ILE A 4 -9.06 -27.57 -31.68
CA ILE A 4 -9.26 -27.75 -30.23
C ILE A 4 -8.18 -27.03 -29.41
N PHE A 5 -6.99 -26.78 -29.99
CA PHE A 5 -5.87 -26.16 -29.29
C PHE A 5 -5.98 -24.64 -29.13
N THR A 6 -6.80 -23.96 -29.94
CA THR A 6 -6.96 -22.51 -29.88
C THR A 6 -7.92 -22.04 -28.78
N LEU A 7 -8.85 -22.89 -28.33
CA LEU A 7 -9.81 -22.50 -27.28
C LEU A 7 -9.19 -22.54 -25.87
N THR A 8 -8.30 -23.50 -25.61
CA THR A 8 -7.59 -23.64 -24.33
C THR A 8 -6.57 -22.52 -24.10
N LEU A 9 -5.94 -22.01 -25.16
CA LEU A 9 -4.99 -20.90 -25.06
C LEU A 9 -5.70 -19.57 -24.74
N PHE A 10 -6.92 -19.37 -25.23
CA PHE A 10 -7.70 -18.14 -24.97
C PHE A 10 -8.26 -18.07 -23.54
N MET A 11 -8.64 -19.21 -22.94
CA MET A 11 -9.07 -19.26 -21.54
C MET A 11 -7.94 -19.04 -20.53
N LEU A 12 -6.69 -19.39 -20.87
CA LEU A 12 -5.53 -19.19 -19.99
C LEU A 12 -5.05 -17.73 -19.93
N ILE A 13 -5.32 -16.94 -20.97
CA ILE A 13 -4.93 -15.52 -21.03
C ILE A 13 -5.93 -14.63 -20.25
N LEU A 14 -7.19 -15.05 -20.14
CA LEU A 14 -8.23 -14.32 -19.41
C LEU A 14 -8.19 -14.53 -17.89
N SER A 15 -7.61 -15.63 -17.39
CA SER A 15 -7.55 -15.90 -15.96
C SER A 15 -6.48 -15.07 -15.23
N SER A 16 -5.32 -14.84 -15.86
CA SER A 16 -4.19 -14.14 -15.20
C SER A 16 -4.40 -12.64 -14.98
N SER A 17 -5.27 -12.00 -15.76
CA SER A 17 -5.56 -10.56 -15.65
C SER A 17 -6.69 -10.25 -14.65
N ALA A 18 -7.65 -11.16 -14.46
CA ALA A 18 -8.78 -10.96 -13.53
C ALA A 18 -8.33 -10.97 -12.06
N PHE A 19 -7.34 -11.80 -11.68
CA PHE A 19 -6.84 -11.84 -10.30
C PHE A 19 -6.12 -10.57 -9.86
N SER A 20 -5.40 -9.89 -10.77
CA SER A 20 -4.69 -8.65 -10.42
C SER A 20 -5.64 -7.48 -10.16
N ILE A 21 -6.76 -7.42 -10.89
CA ILE A 21 -7.80 -6.39 -10.68
C ILE A 21 -8.52 -6.63 -9.34
N ALA A 22 -8.76 -7.91 -9.00
CA ALA A 22 -9.40 -8.28 -7.74
C ALA A 22 -8.56 -7.91 -6.50
N LEU A 23 -7.23 -8.00 -6.58
CA LEU A 23 -6.34 -7.64 -5.47
C LEU A 23 -6.21 -6.12 -5.27
N ASP A 24 -6.11 -5.34 -6.36
CA ASP A 24 -6.12 -3.87 -6.25
C ASP A 24 -7.44 -3.39 -5.60
N ASP A 25 -8.57 -4.05 -5.89
CA ASP A 25 -9.88 -3.73 -5.29
C ASP A 25 -9.87 -3.84 -3.76
N LEU A 26 -9.13 -4.80 -3.20
CA LEU A 26 -8.95 -4.96 -1.75
C LEU A 26 -8.24 -3.78 -1.11
N GLN A 27 -7.38 -3.10 -1.85
CA GLN A 27 -6.56 -2.00 -1.34
C GLN A 27 -7.19 -0.62 -1.57
N ILE A 28 -8.10 -0.46 -2.55
CA ILE A 28 -8.70 0.85 -2.88
C ILE A 28 -10.08 1.08 -2.24
N LYS A 29 -10.83 0.01 -1.94
CA LYS A 29 -12.10 0.10 -1.22
C LYS A 29 -11.89 -0.12 0.28
N PRO A 30 -12.75 0.45 1.16
CA PRO A 30 -12.65 0.26 2.60
C PRO A 30 -12.43 -1.20 3.00
N VAL A 31 -11.35 -1.46 3.74
CA VAL A 31 -11.06 -2.80 4.25
C VAL A 31 -11.98 -3.08 5.43
N THR A 32 -12.73 -4.17 5.31
CA THR A 32 -13.69 -4.62 6.32
C THR A 32 -13.29 -6.00 6.83
N ALA A 33 -13.80 -6.39 8.00
CA ALA A 33 -13.49 -7.68 8.63
C ALA A 33 -13.79 -8.88 7.71
N ASP A 34 -14.88 -8.83 6.94
CA ASP A 34 -15.28 -9.87 5.99
C ASP A 34 -14.37 -9.93 4.75
N ARG A 35 -13.67 -8.84 4.43
CA ARG A 35 -12.74 -8.78 3.29
C ARG A 35 -11.34 -9.31 3.63
N VAL A 36 -11.01 -9.46 4.91
CA VAL A 36 -9.68 -9.91 5.36
C VAL A 36 -9.31 -11.29 4.80
N LYS A 37 -10.26 -12.23 4.68
CA LYS A 37 -9.99 -13.55 4.05
C LYS A 37 -9.54 -13.51 2.60
N TYR A 38 -9.80 -12.41 1.89
CA TYR A 38 -9.42 -12.28 0.49
C TYR A 38 -8.01 -11.71 0.33
N PHE A 39 -7.39 -11.23 1.41
CA PHE A 39 -6.00 -10.84 1.36
C PHE A 39 -5.11 -12.07 1.11
N PRO A 40 -4.07 -11.92 0.28
CA PRO A 40 -3.26 -13.04 -0.18
C PRO A 40 -2.42 -13.64 0.95
N VAL A 41 -2.08 -14.92 0.81
CA VAL A 41 -1.06 -15.60 1.60
C VAL A 41 0.06 -15.97 0.63
N PRO A 42 1.25 -15.34 0.71
CA PRO A 42 2.34 -15.61 -0.22
C PRO A 42 2.90 -17.03 -0.04
N ASP A 43 3.25 -17.68 -1.14
CA ASP A 43 3.88 -19.02 -1.11
C ASP A 43 5.26 -18.98 -0.45
N ASP A 44 5.96 -17.85 -0.58
CA ASP A 44 7.27 -17.62 0.02
C ASP A 44 7.20 -17.13 1.48
N ASN A 45 5.99 -17.02 2.05
CA ASN A 45 5.72 -16.54 3.41
C ASN A 45 6.23 -15.12 3.71
N LYS A 46 6.43 -14.28 2.70
CA LYS A 46 6.76 -12.87 2.96
C LYS A 46 5.62 -12.16 3.66
N ASN A 47 5.97 -11.42 4.70
CA ASN A 47 5.03 -10.56 5.40
C ASN A 47 4.65 -9.36 4.53
N TYR A 48 3.52 -8.73 4.83
CA TYR A 48 3.15 -7.45 4.23
C TYR A 48 2.43 -6.57 5.23
N MET A 49 2.49 -5.26 4.98
CA MET A 49 1.87 -4.23 5.78
C MET A 49 1.23 -3.24 4.84
N PHE A 50 -0.01 -2.88 5.10
CA PHE A 50 -0.78 -1.97 4.27
C PHE A 50 -1.57 -1.00 5.14
N LEU A 51 -1.39 0.29 4.90
CA LEU A 51 -2.15 1.37 5.53
C LEU A 51 -3.22 1.87 4.57
N GLN A 52 -4.47 1.88 5.03
CA GLN A 52 -5.58 2.56 4.39
C GLN A 52 -6.18 3.60 5.34
N ALA A 53 -6.49 4.79 4.85
CA ALA A 53 -7.28 5.77 5.58
C ALA A 53 -8.26 6.44 4.63
N ILE A 54 -9.56 6.24 4.85
CA ILE A 54 -10.62 6.74 3.99
C ILE A 54 -11.63 7.46 4.87
N ASP A 55 -11.94 8.70 4.50
CA ASP A 55 -12.82 9.56 5.28
C ASP A 55 -12.32 9.66 6.74
N ASN A 56 -13.13 9.21 7.70
CA ASN A 56 -12.86 9.32 9.12
C ASN A 56 -12.27 8.06 9.75
N ASP A 57 -12.03 6.99 9.00
CA ASP A 57 -11.51 5.75 9.57
C ASP A 57 -10.19 5.34 8.92
N SER A 58 -9.35 4.65 9.69
CA SER A 58 -8.13 4.03 9.19
C SER A 58 -8.05 2.55 9.53
N TYR A 59 -7.42 1.82 8.62
CA TYR A 59 -7.29 0.38 8.61
C TYR A 59 -5.83 0.02 8.35
N ILE A 60 -5.28 -0.85 9.19
CA ILE A 60 -3.94 -1.39 8.99
C ILE A 60 -4.06 -2.90 8.81
N VAL A 61 -3.62 -3.39 7.66
CA VAL A 61 -3.56 -4.82 7.37
C VAL A 61 -2.14 -5.31 7.52
N ILE A 62 -1.96 -6.39 8.28
CA ILE A 62 -0.68 -7.05 8.52
C ILE A 62 -0.84 -8.52 8.12
N GLY A 63 -0.07 -8.97 7.13
CA GLY A 63 0.14 -10.39 6.89
C GLY A 63 1.36 -10.85 7.69
N ASP A 64 1.16 -11.61 8.77
CA ASP A 64 2.23 -12.19 9.57
C ASP A 64 2.28 -13.71 9.34
N PHE A 65 3.28 -14.13 8.57
CA PHE A 65 3.50 -15.52 8.18
C PHE A 65 4.83 -16.05 8.73
N SER A 66 5.41 -15.33 9.68
CA SER A 66 6.68 -15.72 10.31
C SER A 66 6.51 -16.78 11.40
N GLY A 67 5.31 -16.91 11.97
CA GLY A 67 4.97 -17.89 12.99
C GLY A 67 4.55 -19.26 12.44
N VAL A 68 4.38 -20.23 13.35
CA VAL A 68 3.81 -21.55 13.04
C VAL A 68 2.38 -21.42 12.51
N GLU A 69 1.60 -20.56 13.15
CA GLU A 69 0.25 -20.23 12.71
C GLU A 69 0.30 -18.92 11.90
N LYS A 70 -0.09 -19.02 10.62
CA LYS A 70 -0.19 -17.87 9.73
C LYS A 70 -1.41 -17.03 10.10
N VAL A 71 -1.25 -15.71 10.16
CA VAL A 71 -2.34 -14.80 10.52
C VAL A 71 -2.34 -13.56 9.64
N ILE A 72 -3.54 -13.12 9.26
CA ILE A 72 -3.79 -11.81 8.66
C ILE A 72 -4.55 -10.99 9.69
N VAL A 73 -3.98 -9.87 10.09
CA VAL A 73 -4.51 -8.98 11.12
C VAL A 73 -5.03 -7.72 10.45
N LEU A 74 -6.27 -7.35 10.77
CA LEU A 74 -6.84 -6.04 10.47
C LEU A 74 -6.99 -5.27 11.76
N ILE A 75 -6.28 -4.16 11.88
CA ILE A 75 -6.46 -3.17 12.95
C ILE A 75 -7.37 -2.07 12.41
N THR A 76 -8.38 -1.69 13.18
CA THR A 76 -9.30 -0.60 12.87
C THR A 76 -9.16 0.52 13.90
N ASP A 77 -9.05 1.74 13.40
CA ASP A 77 -9.02 3.01 14.14
C ASP A 77 -10.15 3.87 13.57
N LYS A 78 -11.23 4.00 14.34
CA LYS A 78 -12.43 4.76 13.99
C LYS A 78 -12.26 6.20 14.43
N GLY A 79 -12.60 7.13 13.55
CA GLY A 79 -12.41 8.55 13.83
C GLY A 79 -10.96 9.05 13.67
N ASN A 80 -10.03 8.18 13.24
CA ASN A 80 -8.61 8.48 13.05
C ASN A 80 -7.94 9.11 14.29
N ASP A 81 -8.27 8.61 15.48
CA ASP A 81 -7.74 9.11 16.74
C ASP A 81 -6.46 8.38 17.19
N ASN A 82 -5.96 7.46 16.37
CA ASN A 82 -4.82 6.58 16.63
C ASN A 82 -5.04 5.61 17.79
N THR A 83 -6.30 5.26 18.08
CA THR A 83 -6.63 4.22 19.05
C THR A 83 -7.10 2.94 18.36
N VAL A 84 -6.93 1.81 19.06
CA VAL A 84 -7.34 0.50 18.55
C VAL A 84 -8.81 0.25 18.91
N ASP A 85 -9.70 0.43 17.94
CA ASP A 85 -11.12 0.11 18.10
C ASP A 85 -11.40 -1.38 17.97
N SER A 86 -10.75 -2.04 17.01
CA SER A 86 -10.88 -3.49 16.86
C SER A 86 -9.68 -4.10 16.17
N VAL A 87 -9.39 -5.34 16.52
CA VAL A 87 -8.42 -6.19 15.84
C VAL A 87 -9.14 -7.44 15.37
N THR A 88 -9.19 -7.64 14.06
CA THR A 88 -9.69 -8.88 13.44
C THR A 88 -8.51 -9.71 12.99
N GLU A 89 -8.36 -10.90 13.55
CA GLU A 89 -7.40 -11.90 13.11
C GLU A 89 -8.11 -12.93 12.24
N TYR A 90 -7.56 -13.20 11.06
CA TYR A 90 -7.96 -14.29 10.19
C TYR A 90 -6.81 -15.29 10.09
N PHE A 91 -7.12 -16.56 10.34
CA PHE A 91 -6.17 -17.67 10.29
C PHE A 91 -6.40 -18.46 9.00
N PRO A 92 -5.59 -18.27 7.93
CA PRO A 92 -5.91 -18.79 6.61
C PRO A 92 -5.96 -20.32 6.53
N GLN A 93 -5.17 -21.00 7.37
CA GLN A 93 -5.11 -22.46 7.41
C GLN A 93 -6.38 -23.08 8.02
N SER A 94 -6.85 -22.54 9.15
CA SER A 94 -8.05 -23.02 9.83
C SER A 94 -9.34 -22.36 9.32
N ARG A 95 -9.22 -21.30 8.50
CA ARG A 95 -10.32 -20.47 7.97
C ARG A 95 -11.19 -19.84 9.06
N ASN A 96 -10.59 -19.60 10.22
CA ASN A 96 -11.28 -19.06 11.39
C ASN A 96 -10.95 -17.57 11.59
N TYR A 97 -11.86 -16.88 12.28
CA TYR A 97 -11.71 -15.49 12.68
C TYR A 97 -11.72 -15.33 14.18
N ARG A 98 -10.97 -14.36 14.68
CA ARG A 98 -11.07 -13.85 16.04
C ARG A 98 -11.17 -12.33 15.99
N ILE A 99 -12.07 -11.78 16.78
CA ILE A 99 -12.16 -10.32 16.97
C ILE A 99 -11.79 -10.05 18.42
N LYS A 100 -10.71 -9.30 18.64
CA LYS A 100 -10.20 -8.94 19.96
C LYS A 100 -9.65 -7.51 19.94
N LYS A 101 -9.09 -7.04 21.06
CA LYS A 101 -8.50 -5.69 21.20
C LYS A 101 -6.98 -5.66 21.02
N SER A 102 -6.35 -6.81 20.86
CA SER A 102 -4.90 -6.99 20.70
C SER A 102 -4.59 -7.98 19.57
N SER A 103 -3.33 -8.25 19.30
CA SER A 103 -2.90 -9.35 18.42
C SER A 103 -1.55 -9.88 18.89
N ASP A 104 -1.32 -11.17 18.66
CA ASP A 104 -0.06 -11.84 19.00
C ASP A 104 0.96 -11.73 17.85
N SER A 105 0.56 -11.16 16.70
CA SER A 105 1.49 -10.81 15.64
C SER A 105 2.63 -9.93 16.17
N ARG A 106 3.86 -10.24 15.75
CA ARG A 106 5.06 -9.47 16.13
C ARG A 106 5.05 -8.02 15.63
N PHE A 107 4.18 -7.72 14.67
CA PHE A 107 4.02 -6.39 14.09
C PHE A 107 2.88 -5.59 14.73
N PHE A 108 2.11 -6.20 15.63
CA PHE A 108 1.04 -5.51 16.33
C PHE A 108 1.61 -4.55 17.39
N THR A 109 1.02 -3.38 17.48
CA THR A 109 1.30 -2.38 18.52
C THR A 109 0.04 -1.56 18.77
N THR A 110 -0.13 -1.07 20.00
CA THR A 110 -1.19 -0.11 20.34
C THR A 110 -0.82 1.32 19.95
N ASP A 111 0.45 1.59 19.67
CA ASP A 111 0.92 2.88 19.15
C ASP A 111 0.70 2.95 17.63
N LEU A 112 -0.53 3.26 17.22
CA LEU A 112 -0.93 3.29 15.81
C LEU A 112 -0.27 4.44 15.06
N ALA A 113 -0.04 5.58 15.71
CA ALA A 113 0.64 6.70 15.08
C ALA A 113 2.06 6.29 14.63
N LYS A 114 2.79 5.58 15.49
CA LYS A 114 4.10 5.03 15.14
C LYS A 114 4.00 3.99 14.03
N LEU A 115 3.06 3.04 14.11
CA LEU A 115 2.90 2.00 13.08
C LEU A 115 2.60 2.60 11.69
N LYS A 116 1.67 3.55 11.61
CA LYS A 116 1.35 4.30 10.38
C LYS A 116 2.60 4.99 9.82
N LYS A 117 3.36 5.69 10.67
CA LYS A 117 4.64 6.32 10.27
C LYS A 117 5.64 5.29 9.75
N GLN A 118 5.78 4.14 10.38
CA GLN A 118 6.72 3.09 9.93
C GLN A 118 6.32 2.46 8.59
N ILE A 119 5.02 2.39 8.28
CA ILE A 119 4.51 1.95 6.98
C ILE A 119 4.81 3.01 5.92
N ILE A 120 4.49 4.28 6.19
CA ILE A 120 4.76 5.41 5.27
C ILE A 120 6.27 5.54 5.01
N THR A 121 7.11 5.50 6.04
CA THR A 121 8.55 5.60 5.86
C THR A 121 9.20 4.35 5.28
N GLY A 122 8.45 3.25 5.27
CA GLY A 122 8.92 1.94 4.87
C GLY A 122 9.91 1.30 5.83
N SER A 123 10.14 1.88 7.02
CA SER A 123 11.03 1.29 8.02
C SER A 123 10.55 -0.08 8.48
N ILE A 124 9.22 -0.33 8.45
CA ILE A 124 8.66 -1.63 8.83
C ILE A 124 9.00 -2.75 7.85
N TYR A 125 9.33 -2.44 6.59
CA TYR A 125 9.70 -3.47 5.60
C TYR A 125 11.18 -3.90 5.74
N LYS A 126 12.02 -3.04 6.33
CA LYS A 126 13.44 -3.32 6.52
C LYS A 126 13.62 -4.46 7.53
N ASN A 127 14.33 -5.51 7.12
CA ASN A 127 14.66 -6.69 7.94
C ASN A 127 13.47 -7.54 8.45
N ASN A 128 12.28 -7.38 7.87
CA ASN A 128 11.07 -8.07 8.34
C ASN A 128 10.55 -9.14 7.38
N TYR A 129 11.40 -9.58 6.44
CA TYR A 129 11.07 -10.58 5.41
C TYR A 129 9.76 -10.24 4.69
N THR A 130 9.77 -9.11 3.99
CA THR A 130 8.65 -8.57 3.21
C THR A 130 9.07 -8.41 1.74
N ASP A 131 8.13 -8.10 0.87
CA ASP A 131 8.48 -7.50 -0.43
C ASP A 131 9.11 -6.11 -0.22
N GLU A 132 9.94 -5.68 -1.19
CA GLU A 132 10.49 -4.32 -1.16
C GLU A 132 9.42 -3.34 -1.63
N MET A 133 9.07 -2.39 -0.75
CA MET A 133 8.09 -1.35 -1.04
C MET A 133 8.79 0.00 -1.23
N LYS A 134 8.55 0.65 -2.37
CA LYS A 134 8.99 2.03 -2.58
C LYS A 134 8.18 2.95 -1.67
N SER A 135 8.88 3.71 -0.83
CA SER A 135 8.32 4.43 0.33
C SER A 135 8.79 5.90 0.36
N SER A 136 8.63 6.59 1.49
CA SER A 136 8.95 8.02 1.67
C SER A 136 10.26 8.47 1.03
N ASP A 137 11.36 7.75 1.29
CA ASP A 137 12.71 8.16 0.89
C ASP A 137 12.82 8.33 -0.63
N ALA A 138 12.17 7.43 -1.38
CA ALA A 138 12.14 7.50 -2.84
C ALA A 138 11.28 8.67 -3.34
N LEU A 139 10.12 8.91 -2.72
CA LEU A 139 9.26 10.05 -3.05
C LEU A 139 9.98 11.37 -2.80
N GLU A 140 10.54 11.56 -1.60
CA GLU A 140 11.24 12.79 -1.21
C GLU A 140 12.46 13.05 -2.09
N ALA A 141 13.21 11.99 -2.46
CA ALA A 141 14.31 12.11 -3.41
C ALA A 141 13.84 12.58 -4.80
N MET A 142 12.67 12.14 -5.26
CA MET A 142 12.10 12.60 -6.54
C MET A 142 11.59 14.04 -6.48
N LEU A 143 10.99 14.46 -5.36
CA LEU A 143 10.51 15.84 -5.21
C LEU A 143 11.63 16.88 -5.23
N LYS A 144 12.82 16.51 -4.77
CA LYS A 144 14.03 17.36 -4.80
C LYS A 144 14.65 17.48 -6.20
N LYS A 145 14.24 16.63 -7.15
CA LYS A 145 14.71 16.68 -8.55
C LYS A 145 13.79 17.57 -9.39
N ASP A 146 14.37 18.34 -10.31
CA ASP A 146 13.61 19.01 -11.37
C ASP A 146 13.37 18.05 -12.55
N ASP A 147 12.62 16.98 -12.30
CA ASP A 147 12.24 16.01 -13.34
C ASP A 147 10.78 16.19 -13.73
N LYS A 148 10.55 16.92 -14.83
CA LYS A 148 9.22 17.24 -15.36
C LYS A 148 8.52 16.04 -16.03
N ILE A 149 9.26 14.96 -16.32
CA ILE A 149 8.70 13.73 -16.89
C ILE A 149 8.22 12.82 -15.76
N ALA A 150 8.89 12.83 -14.62
CA ALA A 150 8.54 12.02 -13.47
C ALA A 150 7.52 12.69 -12.53
N VAL A 151 7.58 14.02 -12.38
CA VAL A 151 6.80 14.78 -11.39
C VAL A 151 5.73 15.60 -12.08
N PHE A 152 4.48 15.13 -11.99
CA PHE A 152 3.30 15.79 -12.54
C PHE A 152 2.59 16.54 -11.42
N GLU A 153 2.45 17.85 -11.60
CA GLU A 153 1.67 18.70 -10.72
C GLU A 153 0.18 18.59 -11.08
N ASP A 154 -0.67 18.51 -10.06
CA ASP A 154 -2.12 18.63 -10.14
C ASP A 154 -2.58 19.83 -9.30
N VAL A 155 -3.81 20.30 -9.49
CA VAL A 155 -4.38 21.45 -8.77
C VAL A 155 -4.28 21.29 -7.26
N TYR A 156 -4.41 20.06 -6.78
CA TYR A 156 -4.51 19.72 -5.36
C TYR A 156 -3.27 19.00 -4.82
N GLY A 157 -2.24 18.76 -5.63
CA GLY A 157 -1.08 17.97 -5.22
C GLY A 157 -0.18 17.52 -6.35
N PHE A 158 0.37 16.31 -6.23
CA PHE A 158 1.32 15.75 -7.19
C PHE A 158 1.07 14.26 -7.47
N ASN A 159 1.42 13.87 -8.69
CA ASN A 159 1.56 12.50 -9.14
C ASN A 159 3.00 12.28 -9.59
N ILE A 160 3.69 11.31 -9.01
CA ILE A 160 5.11 11.04 -9.25
C ILE A 160 5.25 9.62 -9.77
N LYS A 161 6.01 9.45 -10.85
CA LYS A 161 6.40 8.15 -11.39
C LYS A 161 7.89 7.94 -11.15
N LEU A 162 8.25 6.82 -10.53
CA LEU A 162 9.64 6.44 -10.37
C LEU A 162 10.05 5.56 -11.55
N PHE A 163 10.69 6.17 -12.55
CA PHE A 163 11.25 5.43 -13.70
C PHE A 163 12.53 4.72 -13.33
N GLU A 164 12.79 3.58 -13.98
CA GLU A 164 14.11 2.94 -13.91
C GLU A 164 15.13 3.79 -14.66
N ILE A 165 16.38 3.74 -14.19
CA ILE A 165 17.48 4.50 -14.80
C ILE A 165 17.67 4.10 -16.28
N ASP A 166 17.45 2.82 -16.59
CA ASP A 166 17.69 2.25 -17.93
C ASP A 166 16.42 2.14 -18.79
N GLU A 167 15.22 2.37 -18.23
CA GLU A 167 13.94 2.21 -18.93
C GLU A 167 13.01 3.40 -18.68
N THR A 168 13.10 4.42 -19.55
CA THR A 168 12.30 5.66 -19.43
C THR A 168 10.81 5.48 -19.69
N ASN A 169 10.38 4.34 -20.25
CA ASN A 169 8.98 4.03 -20.53
C ASN A 169 8.33 3.14 -19.46
N LYS A 170 9.08 2.74 -18.43
CA LYS A 170 8.62 1.82 -17.40
C LYS A 170 8.93 2.38 -16.01
N TYR A 171 7.92 2.38 -15.14
CA TYR A 171 8.06 2.88 -13.78
C TYR A 171 7.88 1.75 -12.76
N SER A 172 8.79 1.69 -11.78
CA SER A 172 8.75 0.71 -10.69
C SER A 172 7.80 1.10 -9.58
N ALA A 173 7.50 2.40 -9.45
CA ALA A 173 6.51 2.89 -8.49
C ALA A 173 5.78 4.14 -8.94
N ARG A 174 4.63 4.37 -8.32
CA ARG A 174 3.85 5.59 -8.42
C ARG A 174 3.54 6.11 -7.02
N PHE A 175 3.71 7.41 -6.84
CA PHE A 175 3.29 8.12 -5.65
C PHE A 175 2.27 9.19 -6.01
N THR A 176 1.25 9.34 -5.19
CA THR A 176 0.26 10.41 -5.34
C THR A 176 0.00 11.02 -3.97
N TYR A 177 0.07 12.34 -3.87
CA TYR A 177 -0.24 13.01 -2.60
C TYR A 177 -0.84 14.39 -2.84
N GLY A 178 -1.62 14.87 -1.87
CA GLY A 178 -2.15 16.22 -1.91
C GLY A 178 -3.27 16.46 -0.90
N LYS A 179 -3.98 17.58 -1.07
CA LYS A 179 -5.13 17.96 -0.25
C LYS A 179 -6.23 18.61 -1.08
N ASN A 180 -7.45 18.20 -0.82
CA ASN A 180 -8.67 18.74 -1.43
C ASN A 180 -9.65 19.20 -0.33
N ALA A 181 -10.89 19.51 -0.71
CA ALA A 181 -11.92 19.95 0.26
C ALA A 181 -12.37 18.85 1.23
N GLY A 182 -12.25 17.57 0.86
CA GLY A 182 -12.60 16.41 1.70
C GLY A 182 -11.51 16.04 2.70
N GLY A 183 -10.25 16.32 2.36
CA GLY A 183 -9.11 16.08 3.25
C GLY A 183 -7.83 15.84 2.48
N TYR A 184 -6.99 14.98 3.02
CA TYR A 184 -5.69 14.62 2.48
C TYR A 184 -5.78 13.29 1.72
N TYR A 185 -4.92 13.14 0.71
CA TYR A 185 -4.70 11.87 0.03
C TYR A 185 -3.21 11.56 -0.05
N LEU A 186 -2.88 10.27 0.06
CA LEU A 186 -1.51 9.75 0.03
C LEU A 186 -1.55 8.31 -0.47
N GLN A 187 -0.87 8.01 -1.57
CA GLN A 187 -0.88 6.68 -2.18
C GLN A 187 0.53 6.29 -2.60
N PHE A 188 1.01 5.16 -2.08
CA PHE A 188 2.31 4.59 -2.42
C PHE A 188 2.08 3.24 -3.10
N ARG A 189 2.34 3.18 -4.40
CA ARG A 189 2.15 2.00 -5.22
C ARG A 189 3.47 1.52 -5.79
N THR A 190 3.87 0.30 -5.45
CA THR A 190 5.02 -0.38 -6.07
C THR A 190 4.50 -1.34 -7.13
N GLU A 191 4.88 -1.13 -8.39
CA GLU A 191 4.51 -2.02 -9.49
C GLU A 191 5.42 -3.25 -9.55
N TYR A 192 6.71 -3.04 -9.31
CA TYR A 192 7.73 -4.08 -9.17
C TYR A 192 8.97 -3.54 -8.46
N TYR A 193 9.84 -4.44 -8.05
CA TYR A 193 11.20 -4.15 -7.61
C TYR A 193 12.17 -5.19 -8.20
N ARG A 194 13.45 -4.84 -8.33
CA ARG A 194 14.47 -5.74 -8.88
C ARG A 194 15.17 -6.49 -7.76
N LYS A 195 15.12 -7.82 -7.79
CA LYS A 195 15.95 -8.67 -6.91
C LYS A 195 17.41 -8.70 -7.39
N ASN A 196 17.60 -8.64 -8.70
CA ASN A 196 18.88 -8.52 -9.39
C ASN A 196 18.63 -7.90 -10.77
N TYR A 197 19.70 -7.68 -11.55
CA TYR A 197 19.62 -7.04 -12.87
C TYR A 197 18.60 -7.68 -13.83
N GLY A 198 18.44 -9.01 -13.79
CA GLY A 198 17.55 -9.74 -14.71
C GLY A 198 16.21 -10.16 -14.12
N THR A 199 15.96 -9.90 -12.84
CA THR A 199 14.77 -10.44 -12.14
C THR A 199 13.97 -9.34 -11.48
N GLU A 200 12.79 -9.10 -12.04
CA GLU A 200 11.75 -8.26 -11.46
C GLU A 200 10.77 -9.09 -10.64
N ILE A 201 10.40 -8.57 -9.47
CA ILE A 201 9.39 -9.16 -8.60
C ILE A 201 8.25 -8.17 -8.46
N LYS A 202 7.03 -8.65 -8.66
CA LYS A 202 5.82 -7.90 -8.33
C LYS A 202 5.49 -8.15 -6.87
N PRO A 203 5.30 -7.10 -6.05
CA PRO A 203 4.92 -7.30 -4.66
C PRO A 203 3.53 -7.93 -4.59
N VAL A 204 3.30 -8.73 -3.56
CA VAL A 204 2.00 -9.37 -3.31
C VAL A 204 0.89 -8.34 -3.13
N LEU A 205 1.20 -7.27 -2.40
CA LEU A 205 0.35 -6.08 -2.29
C LEU A 205 1.05 -4.92 -2.99
N LYS A 206 0.38 -4.32 -3.97
CA LYS A 206 0.97 -3.20 -4.72
C LYS A 206 0.97 -1.92 -3.91
N TYR A 207 -0.06 -1.67 -3.11
CA TYR A 207 -0.10 -0.51 -2.23
C TYR A 207 0.50 -0.84 -0.87
N SER A 208 1.45 -0.03 -0.42
CA SER A 208 1.82 0.05 1.00
C SER A 208 0.96 1.08 1.73
N VAL A 209 0.53 2.12 1.02
CA VAL A 209 -0.32 3.20 1.54
C VAL A 209 -1.41 3.52 0.50
N TYR A 210 -2.66 3.57 0.93
CA TYR A 210 -3.77 4.10 0.15
C TYR A 210 -4.69 4.95 1.03
N CYS A 211 -4.50 6.25 0.99
CA CYS A 211 -5.28 7.22 1.76
C CYS A 211 -6.02 8.16 0.82
N ARG A 212 -7.31 8.41 1.10
CA ARG A 212 -8.18 9.23 0.27
C ARG A 212 -9.18 9.98 1.14
N ASP A 213 -9.33 11.27 0.88
CA ASP A 213 -10.31 12.16 1.54
C ASP A 213 -10.26 12.03 3.08
N THR A 214 -9.07 11.85 3.65
CA THR A 214 -8.90 11.55 5.07
C THR A 214 -8.35 12.73 5.86
N ASN A 215 -8.74 12.83 7.13
CA ASN A 215 -8.15 13.76 8.08
C ASN A 215 -7.27 13.07 9.13
N ASP A 216 -6.83 11.84 8.86
CA ASP A 216 -5.87 11.14 9.70
C ASP A 216 -4.65 12.03 10.02
N PRO A 217 -4.32 12.25 11.30
CA PRO A 217 -3.31 13.21 11.70
C PRO A 217 -1.91 12.83 11.22
N VAL A 218 -1.59 11.54 11.09
CA VAL A 218 -0.28 11.08 10.59
C VAL A 218 -0.18 11.33 9.09
N VAL A 219 -1.23 11.02 8.33
CA VAL A 219 -1.28 11.28 6.88
C VAL A 219 -1.21 12.78 6.61
N LYS A 220 -2.00 13.58 7.35
CA LYS A 220 -2.00 15.05 7.28
C LYS A 220 -0.61 15.62 7.57
N GLU A 221 0.01 15.24 8.69
CA GLU A 221 1.35 15.68 9.08
C GLU A 221 2.36 15.40 7.96
N TYR A 222 2.32 14.18 7.40
CA TYR A 222 3.25 13.76 6.37
C TYR A 222 3.05 14.53 5.06
N VAL A 223 1.81 14.69 4.58
CA VAL A 223 1.51 15.41 3.34
C VAL A 223 1.86 16.90 3.45
N GLU A 224 1.56 17.55 4.59
CA GLU A 224 2.00 18.94 4.82
C GLU A 224 3.53 19.04 4.88
N GLY A 225 4.22 18.00 5.35
CA GLY A 225 5.68 17.88 5.24
C GLY A 225 6.18 17.86 3.79
N LEU A 226 5.52 17.09 2.92
CA LEU A 226 5.86 17.04 1.49
C LEU A 226 5.65 18.39 0.79
N PHE A 227 4.59 19.13 1.15
CA PHE A 227 4.36 20.45 0.58
C PHE A 227 5.43 21.48 0.94
N LYS A 228 6.15 21.30 2.06
CA LYS A 228 7.33 22.12 2.39
C LYS A 228 8.52 21.83 1.49
N ILE A 229 8.60 20.62 0.92
CA ILE A 229 9.63 20.25 -0.06
C ILE A 229 9.25 20.82 -1.43
N ARG A 230 8.00 20.60 -1.85
CA ARG A 230 7.47 21.09 -3.13
C ARG A 230 5.98 21.33 -3.01
N ALA A 231 5.56 22.59 -3.15
CA ALA A 231 4.16 22.98 -3.18
C ALA A 231 3.65 23.09 -4.63
N PRO A 232 2.37 22.77 -4.90
CA PRO A 232 1.71 23.12 -6.15
C PRO A 232 1.70 24.65 -6.33
N LYS A 233 1.83 25.12 -7.57
CA LYS A 233 1.84 26.54 -7.95
C LYS A 233 0.61 27.29 -7.46
N VAL A 234 -0.55 26.63 -7.48
CA VAL A 234 -1.82 27.19 -6.99
C VAL A 234 -1.75 27.45 -5.48
N LEU A 235 -1.00 26.64 -4.74
CA LEU A 235 -0.79 26.81 -3.30
C LEU A 235 0.40 27.74 -2.97
N SER A 236 1.35 27.90 -3.89
CA SER A 236 2.52 28.78 -3.71
C SER A 236 2.26 30.25 -4.09
N ALA A 237 1.10 30.57 -4.67
CA ALA A 237 0.74 31.91 -5.14
C ALA A 237 0.06 32.79 -4.06
N LYS A 238 0.35 32.55 -2.78
CA LYS A 238 -0.12 33.38 -1.65
C LYS A 238 0.99 34.22 -1.07
#